data_AF-A0A4W5KV23-F1
#
_entry.id   AF-A0A4W5KV23-F1
#
_cell.length_a   1.000
_cell.length_b   1.000
_cell.length_c   1.000
_cell.angle_alpha   90.00
_cell.angle_beta   90.00
_cell.angle_gamma   90.00
#
_symmetry.space_group_name_H-M   'P 1'
#
loop_
_entity.id
_entity.type
_entity.pdbx_description
1 polymer ?
#
loop_
_entity_poly.entity_id
_entity_poly.type
_entity_poly.pdbx_seq_one_letter_code
_entity_poly.pdbx_strand_id
1 'polypeptide(L)'
;MERDMSNRRMYGVEETEEGAAGSEFGKKQREEARRKKFGIVTREFKVEDQPWILKVNGKAGKRFKGTKKGGVTENASYYIFTQCPDGAFEAFPVNGWYNFVPQAKHRTLTAEEAEEEWGR
;
A
#
# COMPACT_ATOMS: atom_id res chain seq x y z
N MET A 1 0.82 -14.14 7.55
CA MET A 1 0.36 -12.76 7.28
C MET A 1 1.55 -12.00 6.71
N GLU A 2 1.37 -11.25 5.63
CA GLU A 2 2.47 -10.61 4.88
C GLU A 2 2.09 -9.21 4.41
N ARG A 3 3.08 -8.36 4.10
CA ARG A 3 2.82 -7.03 3.53
C ARG A 3 2.46 -7.14 2.05
N ASP A 4 1.53 -6.31 1.59
CA ASP A 4 1.14 -6.21 0.18
C ASP A 4 2.21 -5.46 -0.62
N MET A 5 3.02 -6.20 -1.37
CA MET A 5 4.12 -5.64 -2.17
C MET A 5 3.69 -5.21 -3.58
N SER A 6 2.41 -5.32 -3.93
CA SER A 6 1.92 -5.05 -5.30
C SER A 6 2.21 -3.63 -5.77
N ASN A 7 2.22 -2.67 -4.84
CA ASN A 7 2.50 -1.26 -5.14
C ASN A 7 3.99 -0.95 -5.36
N ARG A 8 4.91 -1.88 -5.08
CA ARG A 8 6.35 -1.64 -5.21
C ARG A 8 6.75 -1.22 -6.63
N ARG A 9 6.05 -1.75 -7.65
CA ARG A 9 6.31 -1.43 -9.07
C ARG A 9 5.79 -0.06 -9.49
N MET A 10 4.71 0.42 -8.88
CA MET A 10 4.10 1.72 -9.24
C MET A 10 4.89 2.92 -8.73
N TYR A 11 5.71 2.73 -7.69
CA TYR A 11 6.59 3.77 -7.13
C TYR A 11 8.05 3.64 -7.58
N GLY A 12 8.32 2.78 -8.56
CA GLY A 12 9.63 2.77 -9.22
C GLY A 12 9.82 4.09 -9.95
N VAL A 13 10.88 4.82 -9.58
CA VAL A 13 11.32 5.99 -10.35
C VAL A 13 11.68 5.46 -11.74
N GLU A 14 11.09 6.01 -12.80
CA GLU A 14 11.62 5.83 -14.15
C GLU A 14 13.07 6.33 -14.13
N GLU A 15 14.02 5.40 -14.18
CA GLU A 15 15.44 5.69 -14.32
C GLU A 15 15.60 6.32 -15.71
N THR A 16 15.62 7.65 -15.75
CA THR A 16 15.73 8.40 -16.99
C THR A 16 17.21 8.48 -17.33
N GLU A 17 17.60 7.87 -18.45
CA GLU A 17 18.98 7.87 -18.94
C GLU A 17 19.56 9.31 -18.95
N GLU A 18 20.79 9.45 -18.42
CA GLU A 18 21.54 10.70 -18.45
C GLU A 18 21.88 11.05 -19.90
N GLY A 19 21.06 11.91 -20.51
CA GLY A 19 21.32 12.48 -21.83
C GLY A 19 22.58 13.35 -21.83
N ALA A 20 23.29 13.38 -22.97
CA ALA A 20 24.57 14.05 -23.16
C ALA A 20 24.64 15.49 -22.60
N ALA A 21 25.85 15.89 -22.18
CA ALA A 21 26.25 17.08 -21.41
C ALA A 21 25.72 18.47 -21.87
N GLY A 22 25.05 18.58 -23.02
CA GLY A 22 24.40 19.81 -23.50
C GLY A 22 22.89 19.88 -23.26
N SER A 23 22.24 18.79 -22.82
CA SER A 23 20.78 18.68 -22.73
C SER A 23 20.20 18.85 -21.30
N GLU A 24 21.07 19.09 -20.31
CA GLU A 24 20.70 19.11 -18.90
C GLU A 24 20.25 20.49 -18.37
N PHE A 25 20.53 21.57 -19.10
CA PHE A 25 20.15 22.92 -18.67
C PHE A 25 18.61 23.07 -18.64
N GLY A 26 18.06 23.23 -17.44
CA GLY A 26 16.61 23.37 -17.22
C GLY A 26 15.81 22.06 -17.22
N LYS A 27 16.43 20.89 -17.42
CA LYS A 27 15.75 19.57 -17.38
C LYS A 27 15.01 19.35 -16.06
N LYS A 28 15.69 19.59 -14.93
CA LYS A 28 15.12 19.47 -13.57
C LYS A 28 13.92 20.42 -13.37
N GLN A 29 14.04 21.69 -13.77
CA GLN A 29 12.96 22.67 -13.62
C GLN A 29 11.74 22.32 -14.50
N ARG A 30 11.97 21.84 -15.73
CA ARG A 30 10.91 21.41 -16.66
C ARG A 30 10.21 20.14 -16.17
N GLU A 31 10.94 19.18 -15.62
CA GLU A 31 10.37 17.99 -14.99
C GLU A 31 9.57 18.35 -13.73
N GLU A 32 10.08 19.23 -12.88
CA GLU A 32 9.38 19.67 -11.67
C GLU A 32 8.10 20.43 -12.00
N ALA A 33 8.14 21.32 -13.00
CA ALA A 33 6.96 22.00 -13.53
C ALA A 33 5.95 21.02 -14.15
N ARG A 34 6.44 19.98 -14.86
CA ARG A 34 5.59 18.89 -15.38
C ARG A 34 4.93 18.12 -14.24
N ARG A 35 5.69 17.71 -13.23
CA ARG A 35 5.17 16.99 -12.05
C ARG A 35 4.11 17.81 -11.33
N LYS A 36 4.35 19.11 -11.11
CA LYS A 36 3.38 20.05 -10.56
C LYS A 36 2.14 20.20 -11.45
N LYS A 37 2.31 20.38 -12.77
CA LYS A 37 1.21 20.54 -13.74
C LYS A 37 0.29 19.32 -13.82
N PHE A 38 0.85 18.11 -13.74
CA PHE A 38 0.09 16.85 -13.81
C PHE A 38 -0.26 16.29 -12.42
N GLY A 39 0.01 17.02 -11.34
CA GLY A 39 -0.29 16.58 -9.98
C GLY A 39 0.44 15.29 -9.57
N ILE A 40 1.58 14.98 -10.19
CA ILE A 40 2.34 13.75 -9.93
C ILE A 40 3.01 13.88 -8.57
N VAL A 41 2.37 13.33 -7.54
CA VAL A 41 2.94 13.22 -6.20
C VAL A 41 3.80 11.96 -6.16
N THR A 42 5.12 12.14 -6.07
CA THR A 42 6.05 11.04 -5.81
C THR A 42 5.87 10.62 -4.35
N ARG A 43 5.13 9.52 -4.11
CA ARG A 43 5.07 8.91 -2.78
C ARG A 43 6.13 7.84 -2.70
N GLU A 44 6.95 7.88 -1.66
CA GLU A 44 7.94 6.83 -1.41
C GLU A 44 7.24 5.54 -0.96
N PHE A 45 7.71 4.41 -1.48
CA PHE A 45 7.23 3.10 -1.05
C PHE A 45 7.85 2.75 0.30
N LYS A 46 7.04 2.84 1.37
CA LYS A 46 7.41 2.35 2.71
C LYS A 46 6.71 1.03 2.98
N VAL A 47 7.49 -0.01 3.32
CA VAL A 47 6.97 -1.37 3.59
C VAL A 47 6.01 -1.37 4.78
N GLU A 48 6.32 -0.59 5.81
CA GLU A 48 5.52 -0.45 7.02
C GLU A 48 4.15 0.21 6.82
N ASP A 49 4.01 1.04 5.78
CA ASP A 49 2.76 1.67 5.37
C ASP A 49 1.95 0.81 4.40
N GLN A 50 2.52 -0.28 3.89
CA GLN A 50 1.77 -1.16 2.99
C GLN A 50 0.68 -1.94 3.73
N PRO A 51 -0.48 -2.17 3.09
CA PRO A 51 -1.54 -3.02 3.64
C PRO A 51 -1.04 -4.41 4.01
N TRP A 52 -1.74 -5.08 4.92
CA TRP A 52 -1.51 -6.48 5.23
C TRP A 52 -2.34 -7.40 4.35
N ILE A 53 -1.78 -8.56 4.02
CA ILE A 53 -2.47 -9.68 3.41
C ILE A 53 -2.50 -10.83 4.41
N LEU A 54 -3.72 -11.25 4.76
CA LEU A 54 -3.97 -12.43 5.58
C LEU A 54 -4.47 -13.56 4.68
N LYS A 55 -3.75 -14.69 4.69
CA LYS A 55 -4.14 -15.93 4.04
C LYS A 55 -4.44 -16.96 5.12
N VAL A 56 -5.67 -17.45 5.16
CA VAL A 56 -6.13 -18.47 6.11
C VAL A 56 -6.30 -19.76 5.31
N ASN A 57 -5.74 -20.88 5.80
CA ASN A 57 -5.80 -22.20 5.15
C ASN A 57 -5.07 -22.29 3.79
N GLY A 58 -3.89 -21.67 3.67
CA GLY A 58 -3.02 -21.84 2.50
C GLY A 58 -3.54 -21.19 1.21
N LYS A 59 -3.05 -21.65 0.05
CA LYS A 59 -3.27 -21.00 -1.27
C LYS A 59 -4.74 -20.94 -1.71
N ALA A 60 -5.51 -22.00 -1.47
CA ALA A 60 -6.92 -22.08 -1.87
C ALA A 60 -7.89 -21.53 -0.82
N GLY A 61 -7.37 -21.13 0.34
CA GLY A 61 -8.14 -20.68 1.49
C GLY A 61 -8.67 -19.25 1.36
N LYS A 62 -9.11 -18.67 2.47
CA LYS A 62 -9.66 -17.31 2.50
C LYS A 62 -8.54 -16.29 2.51
N ARG A 63 -8.71 -15.22 1.75
CA ARG A 63 -7.75 -14.11 1.68
C ARG A 63 -8.43 -12.83 2.12
N PHE A 64 -7.75 -12.03 2.93
CA PHE A 64 -8.23 -10.74 3.41
C PHE A 64 -7.14 -9.68 3.23
N LYS A 65 -7.56 -8.45 2.93
CA LYS A 65 -6.69 -7.28 2.86
C LYS A 65 -6.98 -6.36 4.04
N GLY A 66 -5.96 -6.14 4.88
CA GLY A 66 -6.00 -5.26 6.03
C GLY A 66 -5.43 -3.89 5.68
N THR A 67 -6.26 -2.87 5.61
CA THR A 67 -5.83 -1.48 5.37
C THR A 67 -5.67 -0.74 6.69
N LYS A 68 -4.58 0.01 6.84
CA LYS A 68 -4.32 0.83 8.03
C LYS A 68 -5.34 1.97 8.07
N LYS A 69 -6.09 2.09 9.16
CA LYS A 69 -6.98 3.22 9.42
C LYS A 69 -6.12 4.37 9.95
N GLY A 70 -6.09 5.48 9.22
CA GLY A 70 -5.45 6.71 9.68
C GLY A 70 -6.21 7.33 10.87
N GLY A 71 -5.51 8.14 11.66
CA GLY A 71 -6.12 9.00 12.67
C GLY A 71 -6.64 8.35 13.94
N VAL A 72 -6.41 7.04 14.12
CA VAL A 72 -6.96 6.32 15.29
C VAL A 72 -6.37 6.81 16.61
N THR A 73 -5.12 7.29 16.61
CA THR A 73 -4.46 7.82 17.80
C THR A 73 -4.51 9.34 17.90
N GLU A 74 -5.24 10.04 17.03
CA GLU A 74 -5.25 11.51 17.03
C GLU A 74 -6.00 12.09 18.23
N ASN A 75 -7.14 11.48 18.60
CA ASN A 75 -8.02 12.01 19.64
C ASN A 75 -8.08 11.15 20.92
N ALA A 76 -7.61 9.90 20.85
CA ALA A 76 -7.61 8.98 21.98
C ALA A 76 -6.51 7.92 21.79
N SER A 77 -5.97 7.40 22.90
CA SER A 77 -5.05 6.26 22.89
C SER A 77 -5.77 4.99 23.33
N TYR A 78 -5.62 3.93 22.55
CA TYR A 78 -6.22 2.63 22.86
C TYR A 78 -5.20 1.73 23.54
N TYR A 79 -5.65 1.00 24.56
CA TYR A 79 -4.88 -0.02 25.26
C TYR A 79 -5.65 -1.33 25.29
N ILE A 80 -4.93 -2.44 25.17
CA ILE A 80 -5.45 -3.79 25.36
C ILE A 80 -5.01 -4.27 26.73
N PHE A 81 -5.96 -4.66 27.57
CA PHE A 81 -5.68 -5.23 28.88
C PHE A 81 -5.78 -6.75 28.79
N THR A 82 -4.73 -7.45 29.23
CA THR A 82 -4.76 -8.91 29.37
C THR A 82 -4.62 -9.28 30.83
N GLN A 83 -5.47 -10.19 31.29
CA GLN A 83 -5.38 -10.72 32.64
C GLN A 83 -4.24 -11.75 32.70
N CYS A 84 -3.30 -11.53 33.60
CA CYS A 84 -2.20 -12.44 33.88
C CYS A 84 -2.67 -13.61 34.77
N PRO A 85 -1.97 -14.76 34.77
CA PRO A 85 -2.33 -15.91 35.60
C PRO A 85 -2.36 -15.64 37.11
N ASP A 86 -1.59 -14.64 37.57
CA ASP A 86 -1.56 -14.16 38.96
C ASP A 86 -2.71 -13.19 39.30
N GLY A 87 -3.59 -12.90 38.34
CA GLY A 87 -4.74 -12.01 38.49
C GLY A 87 -4.44 -10.53 38.23
N ALA A 88 -3.17 -10.15 38.00
CA ALA A 88 -2.81 -8.79 37.58
C ALA A 88 -3.26 -8.52 36.14
N PHE A 89 -3.28 -7.25 35.74
CA PHE A 89 -3.53 -6.86 34.35
C PHE A 89 -2.30 -6.17 33.75
N GLU A 90 -1.93 -6.60 32.55
CA GLU A 90 -0.95 -5.91 31.71
C GLU A 90 -1.66 -5.10 30.63
N ALA A 91 -1.20 -3.86 30.42
CA ALA A 91 -1.76 -2.94 29.44
C ALA A 91 -0.80 -2.74 28.27
N PHE A 92 -1.29 -3.02 27.05
CA PHE A 92 -0.53 -2.91 25.81
C PHE A 92 -1.04 -1.76 24.96
N PRO A 93 -0.22 -0.77 24.58
CA PRO A 93 -0.65 0.32 23.71
C PRO A 93 -0.91 -0.19 22.29
N VAL A 94 -1.95 0.34 21.64
CA VAL A 94 -2.27 0.01 20.24
C VAL A 94 -1.49 0.90 19.28
N ASN A 95 -0.53 0.32 18.55
CA ASN A 95 0.30 1.05 17.58
C ASN A 95 -0.38 1.33 16.23
N GLY A 96 -1.40 0.56 15.88
CA GLY A 96 -2.04 0.67 14.57
C GLY A 96 -3.37 -0.06 14.51
N TRP A 97 -4.28 0.51 13.73
CA TRP A 97 -5.60 -0.05 13.52
C TRP A 97 -5.74 -0.52 12.08
N TYR A 98 -6.20 -1.75 11.88
CA TYR A 98 -6.35 -2.34 10.55
C TYR A 98 -7.75 -2.91 10.38
N ASN A 99 -8.43 -2.53 9.31
CA ASN A 99 -9.72 -3.11 8.93
C ASN A 99 -9.50 -4.15 7.85
N PHE A 100 -9.88 -5.40 8.11
CA PHE A 100 -9.74 -6.50 7.16
C PHE A 100 -11.02 -6.70 6.36
N VAL A 101 -10.89 -6.63 5.04
CA VAL A 101 -11.96 -6.95 4.09
C VAL A 101 -11.62 -8.23 3.32
N PRO A 102 -12.60 -9.14 3.08
CA PRO A 102 -12.39 -10.31 2.24
C PRO A 102 -11.95 -9.91 0.82
N GLN A 103 -10.95 -10.59 0.28
CA GLN A 103 -10.57 -10.46 -1.13
C GLN A 103 -11.31 -11.52 -1.94
N ALA A 104 -11.96 -11.09 -3.03
CA ALA A 104 -12.58 -12.00 -3.99
C ALA A 104 -11.54 -12.96 -4.58
N LYS A 105 -11.92 -14.23 -4.76
CA LYS A 105 -11.05 -15.23 -5.39
C LYS A 105 -10.90 -15.04 -6.90
N HIS A 106 -11.90 -14.42 -7.53
CA HIS A 106 -11.93 -14.16 -8.96
C HIS A 106 -11.65 -12.68 -9.23
N ARG A 107 -10.68 -12.41 -10.10
CA ARG A 107 -10.38 -11.07 -10.60
C ARG A 107 -11.43 -10.74 -11.67
N THR A 108 -12.11 -9.61 -11.54
CA THR A 108 -12.84 -9.02 -12.67
C THR A 108 -11.82 -8.66 -13.75
N LEU A 109 -12.07 -9.07 -15.00
CA LEU A 109 -11.24 -8.69 -16.15
C LEU A 109 -11.01 -7.18 -16.13
N THR A 110 -9.78 -6.76 -16.40
CA THR A 110 -9.50 -5.35 -16.68
C THR A 110 -10.18 -4.97 -17.99
N ALA A 111 -10.50 -3.69 -18.18
CA ALA A 111 -11.19 -3.23 -19.40
C ALA A 111 -10.47 -3.72 -20.68
N GLU A 112 -9.14 -3.70 -20.68
CA GLU A 112 -8.27 -4.20 -21.74
C GLU A 112 -8.45 -5.71 -22.03
N GLU A 113 -8.57 -6.55 -20.99
CA GLU A 113 -8.77 -8.00 -21.15
C GLU A 113 -10.21 -8.34 -21.56
N ALA A 114 -11.18 -7.50 -21.16
CA ALA A 114 -12.58 -7.65 -21.57
C ALA A 114 -12.78 -7.27 -23.05
N GLU A 115 -12.05 -6.28 -23.57
CA GLU A 115 -12.07 -5.89 -24.98
C GLU A 115 -11.44 -6.97 -25.87
N GLU A 116 -10.36 -7.61 -25.42
CA GLU A 116 -9.67 -8.69 -26.14
C GLU A 116 -10.55 -9.95 -26.27
N GLU A 117 -11.31 -10.32 -25.24
CA GLU A 117 -12.26 -11.44 -25.26
C GLU A 117 -13.55 -11.11 -26.05
N TRP A 118 -13.99 -9.85 -26.10
CA TRP A 118 -15.14 -9.44 -26.92
C TRP A 118 -14.81 -9.42 -28.42
N GLY A 119 -13.54 -9.18 -28.77
CA GLY A 119 -13.06 -9.15 -30.16
C GLY A 119 -12.77 -10.52 -30.78
N ARG A 120 -13.02 -11.62 -30.06
CA ARG A 120 -12.74 -12.99 -30.49
C ARG A 120 -13.92 -13.70 -31.16
#